data_AF-A0A3M1Q7Y3-F1
#
_entry.id   AF-A0A3M1Q7Y3-F1
#
_cell.length_a   1.000
_cell.length_b   1.000
_cell.length_c   1.000
_cell.angle_alpha   90.00
_cell.angle_beta   90.00
_cell.angle_gamma   90.00
#
_symmetry.space_group_name_H-M   'P 1'
#
loop_
_entity.id
_entity.type
_entity.pdbx_description
1 polymer ?
#
loop_
_entity_poly.entity_id
_entity_poly.type
_entity_poly.pdbx_seq_one_letter_code
_entity_poly.pdbx_strand_id
1 'polypeptide(L)'
;TLKLEPLPPAACLCVVHFDDLFDSIRAVPRIVSHQPSAVELLDRRVITMARRNLGIAPLCDFFEGDPAAVLIVEFIGESPQAARRRVVDLIDDLQGARIGSAYPIRDDPDGMNRVWAVRKAGLGLLLGMKGERKPLPFIEDVAVPVDVLAEYIERIFAFCHSLETEVVLYAHASVGLLHVRPMLNLRDPADVERMRRISEHAFELVQHYGGSWSGEHGNGLARSEYNERFFGPKIYQALRDVKRLFDPRGLMNPGKIVDAPPMDRDLRVEAGCEPPAIDTIYHFREDGGCLPAAEMCSGIGACRATLAGTMCPSFRATRDEHDGVRGRANALRLAMTGALGFHGFGDHGLAETLELCLSCKACKSECPSGVDVARLRSEVLQHRHDQYGASQRDQWIAGSRAAAERIAGWKAPLVNWAQSSRLGRWLLEGVIGVDRRRVLPPFARRTFMHWFRGRRSATSGPEVALFVDTYLNFYEPHIGRAAVELLESCGYRVVAADVGCCQRPRISHGFLRDARRDG
;
A
#
# COMPACT_ATOMS: atom_id res chain seq x y z
N THR A 1 0.79 16.80 27.90
CA THR A 1 -0.49 17.35 27.41
C THR A 1 -0.24 17.98 26.05
N LEU A 2 -1.22 17.97 25.14
CA LEU A 2 -1.10 18.59 23.81
C LEU A 2 -1.96 19.86 23.78
N LYS A 3 -1.43 20.95 23.23
CA LYS A 3 -2.22 22.14 22.91
C LYS A 3 -3.01 21.86 21.62
N LEU A 4 -4.31 22.13 21.63
CA LEU A 4 -5.18 21.99 20.47
C LEU A 4 -5.56 23.37 19.96
N GLU A 5 -5.69 23.49 18.64
CA GLU A 5 -6.22 24.67 17.97
C GLU A 5 -7.67 24.38 17.50
N PRO A 6 -8.57 25.38 17.45
CA PRO A 6 -9.90 25.21 16.88
C PRO A 6 -9.84 24.75 15.42
N LEU A 7 -10.84 23.99 14.98
CA LEU A 7 -10.97 23.64 13.56
C LEU A 7 -11.22 24.90 12.73
N PRO A 8 -10.52 25.05 11.59
CA PRO A 8 -10.78 26.15 10.65
C PRO A 8 -12.26 26.20 10.22
N PRO A 9 -12.90 27.39 10.17
CA PRO A 9 -14.31 27.50 9.79
C PRO A 9 -14.62 27.03 8.37
N ALA A 10 -13.75 27.34 7.43
CA ALA A 10 -13.86 26.93 6.04
C ALA A 10 -12.47 26.80 5.40
N ALA A 11 -12.37 25.90 4.42
CA ALA A 11 -11.19 25.73 3.58
C ALA A 11 -11.63 25.63 2.11
N CYS A 12 -10.72 25.99 1.21
CA CYS A 12 -10.86 25.81 -0.23
C CYS A 12 -9.48 25.52 -0.81
N LEU A 13 -9.42 24.65 -1.82
CA LEU A 13 -8.17 24.30 -2.47
C LEU A 13 -8.19 24.59 -3.97
N CYS A 14 -7.00 24.83 -4.50
CA CYS A 14 -6.69 24.88 -5.92
C CYS A 14 -5.60 23.87 -6.24
N VAL A 15 -5.75 23.13 -7.33
CA VAL A 15 -4.70 22.25 -7.84
C VAL A 15 -4.07 22.89 -9.08
N VAL A 16 -2.93 23.56 -8.91
CA VAL A 16 -2.23 24.22 -10.02
C VAL A 16 -1.46 23.17 -10.82
N HIS A 17 -1.73 23.04 -12.10
CA HIS A 17 -1.10 22.08 -13.00
C HIS A 17 0.10 22.70 -13.72
N PHE A 18 1.15 21.91 -13.95
CA PHE A 18 2.35 22.33 -14.66
C PHE A 18 2.77 21.29 -15.69
N ASP A 19 3.26 21.77 -16.83
CA ASP A 19 3.76 20.92 -17.93
C ASP A 19 5.25 20.57 -17.76
N ASP A 20 5.94 21.25 -16.85
CA ASP A 20 7.31 20.98 -16.40
C ASP A 20 7.38 20.92 -14.85
N LEU A 21 8.26 20.05 -14.33
CA LEU A 21 8.43 19.85 -12.90
C LEU A 21 9.14 21.02 -12.22
N PHE A 22 10.19 21.58 -12.84
CA PHE A 22 10.96 22.66 -12.24
C PHE A 22 10.17 23.97 -12.25
N ASP A 23 9.35 24.20 -13.27
CA ASP A 23 8.41 25.34 -13.30
C ASP A 23 7.44 25.32 -12.11
N SER A 24 6.99 24.12 -11.68
CA SER A 24 6.18 24.00 -10.47
C SER A 24 6.93 24.45 -9.22
N ILE A 25 8.22 24.11 -9.10
CA ILE A 25 9.04 24.47 -7.94
C ILE A 25 9.36 25.97 -7.95
N ARG A 26 9.65 26.55 -9.12
CA ARG A 26 9.88 28.00 -9.28
C ARG A 26 8.65 28.85 -8.95
N ALA A 27 7.45 28.28 -9.07
CA ALA A 27 6.21 28.96 -8.69
C ALA A 27 5.99 29.05 -7.16
N VAL A 28 6.67 28.22 -6.37
CA VAL A 28 6.44 28.08 -4.92
C VAL A 28 6.62 29.40 -4.16
N PRO A 29 7.71 30.18 -4.30
CA PRO A 29 7.85 31.45 -3.58
C PRO A 29 6.68 32.42 -3.84
N ARG A 30 6.23 32.49 -5.09
CA ARG A 30 5.09 33.35 -5.47
C ARG A 30 3.79 32.86 -4.84
N ILE A 31 3.52 31.56 -4.88
CA ILE A 31 2.33 30.97 -4.23
C ILE A 31 2.36 31.19 -2.71
N VAL A 32 3.51 30.98 -2.07
CA VAL A 32 3.69 31.18 -0.62
C VAL A 32 3.46 32.63 -0.20
N SER A 33 3.74 33.60 -1.08
CA SER A 33 3.47 35.03 -0.81
C SER A 33 1.99 35.35 -0.58
N HIS A 34 1.06 34.50 -1.08
CA HIS A 34 -0.38 34.60 -0.81
C HIS A 34 -0.78 34.02 0.56
N GLN A 35 0.18 33.50 1.33
CA GLN A 35 0.01 32.92 2.67
C GLN A 35 -1.00 31.74 2.74
N PRO A 36 -0.86 30.71 1.89
CA PRO A 36 -1.69 29.51 1.96
C PRO A 36 -1.49 28.74 3.27
N SER A 37 -2.47 27.92 3.65
CA SER A 37 -2.32 26.99 4.79
C SER A 37 -1.45 25.80 4.44
N ALA A 38 -1.44 25.38 3.17
CA ALA A 38 -0.60 24.30 2.67
C ALA A 38 -0.24 24.49 1.20
N VAL A 39 0.96 24.05 0.80
CA VAL A 39 1.38 23.89 -0.60
C VAL A 39 2.09 22.54 -0.74
N GLU A 40 1.48 21.62 -1.49
CA GLU A 40 1.97 20.25 -1.64
C GLU A 40 2.25 19.91 -3.11
N LEU A 41 3.41 19.33 -3.39
CA LEU A 41 3.80 18.91 -4.73
C LEU A 41 3.54 17.41 -4.94
N LEU A 42 2.97 17.09 -6.11
CA LEU A 42 2.92 15.74 -6.67
C LEU A 42 3.54 15.74 -8.07
N ASP A 43 4.55 14.91 -8.31
CA ASP A 43 5.16 14.77 -9.63
C ASP A 43 4.36 13.83 -10.57
N ARG A 44 4.74 13.80 -11.84
CA ARG A 44 4.15 12.94 -12.88
C ARG A 44 4.10 11.47 -12.50
N ARG A 45 5.10 10.97 -11.76
CA ARG A 45 5.16 9.55 -11.36
C ARG A 45 4.07 9.25 -10.34
N VAL A 46 3.91 10.09 -9.31
CA VAL A 46 2.80 9.94 -8.36
C VAL A 46 1.46 10.00 -9.07
N ILE A 47 1.27 10.95 -9.98
CA ILE A 47 0.03 11.14 -10.74
C ILE A 47 -0.30 9.89 -11.57
N THR A 48 0.68 9.39 -12.33
CA THR A 48 0.53 8.18 -13.15
C THR A 48 0.19 6.95 -12.31
N MET A 49 0.83 6.81 -11.15
CA MET A 49 0.57 5.69 -10.25
C MET A 49 -0.80 5.79 -9.56
N ALA A 50 -1.20 6.99 -9.17
CA ALA A 50 -2.52 7.24 -8.58
C ALA A 50 -3.64 6.83 -9.54
N ARG A 51 -3.53 7.22 -10.82
CA ARG A 51 -4.49 6.85 -11.89
C ARG A 51 -4.58 5.36 -12.19
N ARG A 52 -3.56 4.57 -11.83
CA ARG A 52 -3.51 3.12 -12.06
C ARG A 52 -3.83 2.29 -10.81
N ASN A 53 -3.82 2.89 -9.63
CA ASN A 53 -4.07 2.19 -8.39
C ASN A 53 -5.57 1.95 -8.17
N LEU A 54 -5.95 0.70 -7.83
CA LEU A 54 -7.35 0.27 -7.69
C LEU A 54 -8.18 1.12 -6.72
N GLY A 55 -7.59 1.54 -5.59
CA GLY A 55 -8.29 2.31 -4.56
C GLY A 55 -8.19 3.82 -4.74
N ILE A 56 -7.16 4.31 -5.44
CA ILE A 56 -6.87 5.76 -5.56
C ILE A 56 -7.37 6.34 -6.89
N ALA A 57 -7.39 5.55 -7.97
CA ALA A 57 -7.83 6.01 -9.29
C ALA A 57 -9.24 6.66 -9.29
N PRO A 58 -10.24 6.16 -8.54
CA PRO A 58 -11.55 6.81 -8.46
C PRO A 58 -11.55 8.21 -7.83
N LEU A 59 -10.46 8.60 -7.15
CA LEU A 59 -10.31 9.88 -6.45
C LEU A 59 -9.56 10.93 -7.30
N CYS A 60 -9.10 10.55 -8.49
CA CYS A 60 -8.19 11.34 -9.34
C CYS A 60 -8.93 12.27 -10.33
N ASP A 61 -10.20 12.61 -10.07
CA ASP A 61 -11.06 13.40 -10.95
C ASP A 61 -10.66 14.89 -11.09
N PHE A 62 -9.68 15.33 -10.31
CA PHE A 62 -9.15 16.69 -10.33
C PHE A 62 -7.88 16.85 -11.17
N PHE A 63 -7.32 15.77 -11.72
CA PHE A 63 -6.20 15.88 -12.64
C PHE A 63 -6.71 16.12 -14.07
N GLU A 64 -6.52 17.34 -14.58
CA GLU A 64 -6.85 17.70 -15.96
C GLU A 64 -5.67 17.38 -16.89
N GLY A 65 -5.91 16.66 -17.99
CA GLY A 65 -4.86 16.31 -18.95
C GLY A 65 -3.78 15.37 -18.39
N ASP A 66 -2.51 15.59 -18.73
CA ASP A 66 -1.37 14.79 -18.26
C ASP A 66 -0.21 15.67 -17.74
N PRO A 67 -0.41 16.37 -16.61
CA PRO A 67 0.57 17.32 -16.09
C PRO A 67 1.89 16.63 -15.69
N ALA A 68 3.00 17.36 -15.80
CA ALA A 68 4.30 16.95 -15.25
C ALA A 68 4.36 17.04 -13.74
N ALA A 69 3.63 17.99 -13.16
CA ALA A 69 3.52 18.17 -11.72
C ALA A 69 2.22 18.91 -11.40
N VAL A 70 1.76 18.74 -10.17
CA VAL A 70 0.73 19.61 -9.59
C VAL A 70 1.17 20.18 -8.26
N LEU A 71 0.73 21.39 -7.96
CA LEU A 71 0.76 21.97 -6.61
C LEU A 71 -0.66 22.03 -6.06
N ILE A 72 -0.91 21.35 -4.95
CA ILE A 72 -2.16 21.43 -4.19
C ILE A 72 -1.99 22.58 -3.20
N VAL A 73 -2.75 23.65 -3.39
CA VAL A 73 -2.70 24.86 -2.57
C VAL A 73 -3.99 24.99 -1.79
N GLU A 74 -3.91 25.03 -0.48
CA GLU A 74 -5.07 25.19 0.41
C GLU A 74 -5.08 26.58 1.04
N PHE A 75 -6.27 27.17 1.13
CA PHE A 75 -6.53 28.37 1.90
C PHE A 75 -7.63 28.13 2.92
N ILE A 76 -7.39 28.65 4.12
CA ILE A 76 -8.39 28.76 5.19
C ILE A 76 -9.01 30.17 5.17
N GLY A 77 -10.30 30.25 5.47
CA GLY A 77 -11.03 31.50 5.65
C GLY A 77 -12.12 31.40 6.72
N GLU A 78 -12.64 32.56 7.13
CA GLU A 78 -13.72 32.67 8.12
C GLU A 78 -15.08 32.17 7.56
N SER A 79 -15.21 32.13 6.24
CA SER A 79 -16.37 31.60 5.52
C SER A 79 -15.94 30.90 4.23
N PRO A 80 -16.78 30.02 3.64
CA PRO A 80 -16.48 29.39 2.36
C PRO A 80 -16.19 30.41 1.25
N GLN A 81 -16.92 31.53 1.23
CA GLN A 81 -16.72 32.61 0.27
C GLN A 81 -15.36 33.30 0.45
N ALA A 82 -14.94 33.52 1.70
CA ALA A 82 -13.64 34.11 2.00
C ALA A 82 -12.49 33.17 1.59
N ALA A 83 -12.58 31.86 1.91
CA ALA A 83 -11.59 30.88 1.49
C ALA A 83 -11.49 30.78 -0.04
N ARG A 84 -12.64 30.71 -0.73
CA ARG A 84 -12.70 30.67 -2.19
C ARG A 84 -12.18 31.95 -2.84
N ARG A 85 -12.40 33.12 -2.23
CA ARG A 85 -11.88 34.39 -2.74
C ARG A 85 -10.35 34.38 -2.80
N ARG A 86 -9.68 33.88 -1.76
CA ARG A 86 -8.22 33.75 -1.74
C ARG A 86 -7.68 32.81 -2.82
N VAL A 87 -8.39 31.72 -3.09
CA VAL A 87 -8.07 30.83 -4.23
C VAL A 87 -8.19 31.58 -5.56
N VAL A 88 -9.26 32.36 -5.76
CA VAL A 88 -9.44 33.14 -7.00
C VAL A 88 -8.34 34.20 -7.15
N ASP A 89 -8.01 34.92 -6.07
CA ASP A 89 -6.95 35.94 -6.11
C ASP A 89 -5.58 35.32 -6.46
N LEU A 90 -5.29 34.10 -5.97
CA LEU A 90 -4.11 33.34 -6.39
C LEU A 90 -4.16 32.97 -7.88
N ILE A 91 -5.29 32.45 -8.36
CA ILE A 91 -5.44 32.03 -9.76
C ILE A 91 -5.26 33.23 -10.70
N ASP A 92 -5.88 34.37 -10.39
CA ASP A 92 -5.76 35.61 -11.18
C ASP A 92 -4.29 36.07 -11.26
N ASP A 93 -3.57 36.02 -10.13
CA ASP A 93 -2.15 36.34 -10.06
C ASP A 93 -1.31 35.37 -10.92
N LEU A 94 -1.52 34.06 -10.80
CA LEU A 94 -0.82 33.03 -11.58
C LEU A 94 -1.09 33.13 -13.09
N GLN A 95 -2.35 33.32 -13.49
CA GLN A 95 -2.74 33.51 -14.89
C GLN A 95 -2.14 34.78 -15.48
N GLY A 96 -2.14 35.90 -14.72
CA GLY A 96 -1.51 37.15 -15.14
C GLY A 96 -0.02 37.02 -15.44
N ALA A 97 0.68 36.12 -14.74
CA ALA A 97 2.09 35.80 -14.99
C ALA A 97 2.30 34.59 -15.92
N ARG A 98 1.22 33.97 -16.43
CA ARG A 98 1.26 32.76 -17.28
C ARG A 98 1.93 31.57 -16.60
N ILE A 99 1.68 31.37 -15.31
CA ILE A 99 2.26 30.29 -14.50
C ILE A 99 1.22 29.20 -14.27
N GLY A 100 1.40 28.03 -14.90
CA GLY A 100 0.52 26.88 -14.76
C GLY A 100 -0.48 26.72 -15.90
N SER A 101 -0.87 25.47 -16.19
CA SER A 101 -1.70 25.10 -17.34
C SER A 101 -3.19 24.88 -17.00
N ALA A 102 -3.52 24.54 -15.75
CA ALA A 102 -4.89 24.38 -15.28
C ALA A 102 -5.01 24.66 -13.76
N TYR A 103 -6.22 24.99 -13.31
CA TYR A 103 -6.49 25.42 -11.93
C TYR A 103 -7.79 24.86 -11.32
N PRO A 104 -8.03 23.52 -11.31
CA PRO A 104 -9.19 22.94 -10.63
C PRO A 104 -9.36 23.44 -9.20
N ILE A 105 -10.56 23.95 -8.89
CA ILE A 105 -10.95 24.39 -7.55
C ILE A 105 -11.78 23.30 -6.89
N ARG A 106 -11.54 23.02 -5.60
CA ARG A 106 -12.46 22.25 -4.75
C ARG A 106 -12.84 23.09 -3.54
N ASP A 107 -14.13 23.41 -3.45
CA ASP A 107 -14.75 24.18 -2.36
C ASP A 107 -15.78 23.34 -1.58
N ASP A 108 -15.96 22.06 -1.94
CA ASP A 108 -16.79 21.10 -1.22
C ASP A 108 -15.94 20.11 -0.38
N PRO A 109 -16.43 19.67 0.79
CA PRO A 109 -15.67 18.77 1.66
C PRO A 109 -15.26 17.44 1.02
N ASP A 110 -16.11 16.84 0.17
CA ASP A 110 -15.83 15.54 -0.44
C ASP A 110 -14.72 15.66 -1.50
N GLY A 111 -14.78 16.67 -2.37
CA GLY A 111 -13.76 17.00 -3.34
C GLY A 111 -12.41 17.31 -2.67
N MET A 112 -12.42 18.08 -1.58
CA MET A 112 -11.20 18.34 -0.80
C MET A 112 -10.61 17.05 -0.19
N ASN A 113 -11.46 16.20 0.40
CA ASN A 113 -11.04 14.93 0.97
C ASN A 113 -10.44 13.99 -0.08
N ARG A 114 -10.96 13.98 -1.32
CA ARG A 114 -10.40 13.20 -2.43
C ARG A 114 -8.99 13.65 -2.78
N VAL A 115 -8.76 14.95 -2.96
CA VAL A 115 -7.44 15.52 -3.23
C VAL A 115 -6.45 15.15 -2.12
N TRP A 116 -6.85 15.35 -0.86
CA TRP A 116 -6.02 15.02 0.29
C TRP A 116 -5.76 13.52 0.42
N ALA A 117 -6.72 12.66 0.08
CA ALA A 117 -6.53 11.21 0.07
C ALA A 117 -5.48 10.78 -0.98
N VAL A 118 -5.51 11.36 -2.18
CA VAL A 118 -4.47 11.12 -3.20
C VAL A 118 -3.10 11.58 -2.71
N ARG A 119 -2.99 12.81 -2.16
CA ARG A 119 -1.72 13.33 -1.62
C ARG A 119 -1.17 12.48 -0.49
N LYS A 120 -2.01 12.03 0.44
CA LYS A 120 -1.61 11.14 1.56
C LYS A 120 -1.16 9.77 1.07
N ALA A 121 -1.77 9.25 -0.01
CA ALA A 121 -1.38 7.98 -0.62
C ALA A 121 -0.05 8.04 -1.40
N GLY A 122 0.41 9.23 -1.80
CA GLY A 122 1.56 9.45 -2.68
C GLY A 122 2.80 8.63 -2.31
N LEU A 123 3.26 8.69 -1.05
CA LEU A 123 4.41 7.91 -0.60
C LEU A 123 4.21 6.39 -0.78
N GLY A 124 3.04 5.89 -0.40
CA GLY A 124 2.74 4.47 -0.49
C GLY A 124 2.60 3.99 -1.94
N LEU A 125 2.14 4.87 -2.84
CA LEU A 125 2.15 4.64 -4.28
C LEU A 125 3.60 4.51 -4.79
N LEU A 126 4.45 5.50 -4.53
CA LEU A 126 5.85 5.51 -4.99
C LEU A 126 6.65 4.31 -4.49
N LEU A 127 6.50 3.94 -3.22
CA LEU A 127 7.18 2.76 -2.68
C LEU A 127 6.63 1.44 -3.25
N GLY A 128 5.42 1.47 -3.82
CA GLY A 128 4.85 0.38 -4.60
C GLY A 128 5.26 0.39 -6.08
N MET A 129 6.29 1.14 -6.48
CA MET A 129 6.82 1.08 -7.85
C MET A 129 7.38 -0.30 -8.14
N LYS A 130 7.04 -0.87 -9.29
CA LYS A 130 7.59 -2.15 -9.77
C LYS A 130 8.99 -1.94 -10.35
N GLY A 131 9.83 -2.97 -10.27
CA GLY A 131 11.24 -2.91 -10.68
C GLY A 131 12.20 -3.04 -9.50
N GLU A 132 13.48 -3.26 -9.81
CA GLU A 132 14.54 -3.49 -8.84
C GLU A 132 14.98 -2.21 -8.13
N ARG A 133 15.08 -1.10 -8.87
CA ARG A 133 15.38 0.22 -8.30
C ARG A 133 14.13 0.82 -7.66
N LYS A 134 14.23 1.19 -6.38
CA LYS A 134 13.14 1.75 -5.57
C LYS A 134 13.47 3.18 -5.12
N PRO A 135 12.48 4.07 -4.95
CA PRO A 135 12.72 5.42 -4.44
C PRO A 135 13.03 5.38 -2.93
N LEU A 136 14.32 5.53 -2.58
CA LEU A 136 14.80 5.34 -1.21
C LEU A 136 14.79 6.65 -0.39
N PRO A 137 14.42 6.59 0.91
CA PRO A 137 14.42 7.74 1.81
C PRO A 137 15.76 7.92 2.52
N PHE A 138 16.72 8.60 1.89
CA PHE A 138 17.97 8.98 2.56
C PHE A 138 18.32 10.48 2.47
N ILE A 139 17.81 11.21 1.46
CA ILE A 139 18.01 12.66 1.29
C ILE A 139 16.70 13.48 1.26
N GLU A 140 15.57 12.86 1.59
CA GLU A 140 14.23 13.42 1.38
C GLU A 140 13.77 14.42 2.45
N ASP A 141 14.42 14.44 3.61
CA ASP A 141 13.99 15.21 4.79
C ASP A 141 14.72 16.56 4.92
N VAL A 142 15.25 17.07 3.81
CA VAL A 142 16.03 18.29 3.78
C VAL A 142 15.11 19.50 3.63
N ALA A 143 15.34 20.52 4.45
CA ALA A 143 14.68 21.82 4.31
C ALA A 143 15.70 22.92 3.94
N VAL A 144 15.41 23.69 2.89
CA VAL A 144 16.21 24.86 2.47
C VAL A 144 15.31 26.10 2.38
N PRO A 145 15.85 27.32 2.40
CA PRO A 145 15.03 28.52 2.17
C PRO A 145 14.26 28.42 0.85
N VAL A 146 13.00 28.84 0.85
CA VAL A 146 12.10 28.70 -0.31
C VAL A 146 12.63 29.42 -1.55
N ASP A 147 13.33 30.54 -1.36
CA ASP A 147 13.92 31.35 -2.44
C ASP A 147 15.00 30.62 -3.26
N VAL A 148 15.68 29.65 -2.64
CA VAL A 148 16.75 28.84 -3.28
C VAL A 148 16.29 27.41 -3.59
N LEU A 149 15.03 27.09 -3.31
CA LEU A 149 14.50 25.72 -3.43
C LEU A 149 14.64 25.16 -4.85
N ALA A 150 14.31 25.96 -5.87
CA ALA A 150 14.41 25.53 -7.27
C ALA A 150 15.87 25.19 -7.65
N GLU A 151 16.81 26.08 -7.31
CA GLU A 151 18.23 25.87 -7.59
C GLU A 151 18.78 24.64 -6.87
N TYR A 152 18.44 24.46 -5.59
CA TYR A 152 18.82 23.28 -4.81
C TYR A 152 18.35 21.98 -5.48
N ILE A 153 17.07 21.91 -5.87
CA ILE A 153 16.50 20.71 -6.47
C ILE A 153 17.11 20.44 -7.85
N GLU A 154 17.31 21.47 -8.68
CA GLU A 154 17.97 21.34 -9.98
C GLU A 154 19.39 20.76 -9.85
N ARG A 155 20.18 21.23 -8.88
CA ARG A 155 21.54 20.72 -8.63
C ARG A 155 21.53 19.27 -8.17
N ILE A 156 20.62 18.89 -7.26
CA ILE A 156 20.47 17.49 -6.83
C ILE A 156 20.06 16.59 -7.99
N PHE A 157 19.13 17.04 -8.83
CA PHE A 157 18.68 16.28 -10.01
C PHE A 157 19.82 16.09 -11.01
N ALA A 158 20.56 17.15 -11.33
CA ALA A 158 21.71 17.10 -12.21
C ALA A 158 22.76 16.11 -11.69
N PHE A 159 23.04 16.12 -10.38
CA PHE A 159 23.99 15.20 -9.76
C PHE A 159 23.51 13.75 -9.84
N CYS A 160 22.25 13.45 -9.47
CA CYS A 160 21.70 12.10 -9.56
C CYS A 160 21.70 11.59 -11.01
N HIS A 161 21.34 12.44 -11.98
CA HIS A 161 21.37 12.10 -13.40
C HIS A 161 22.79 11.80 -13.89
N SER A 162 23.81 12.52 -13.42
CA SER A 162 25.21 12.22 -13.73
C SER A 162 25.68 10.84 -13.22
N LEU A 163 24.94 10.25 -12.28
CA LEU A 163 25.14 8.90 -11.74
C LEU A 163 24.15 7.88 -12.32
N GLU A 164 23.42 8.23 -13.38
CA GLU A 164 22.39 7.40 -14.01
C GLU A 164 21.29 6.96 -13.01
N THR A 165 20.96 7.86 -12.08
CA THR A 165 19.98 7.63 -11.02
C THR A 165 18.77 8.51 -11.25
N GLU A 166 17.63 7.88 -11.54
CA GLU A 166 16.35 8.59 -11.62
C GLU A 166 15.92 9.09 -10.23
N VAL A 167 15.16 10.18 -10.20
CA VAL A 167 14.70 10.82 -8.96
C VAL A 167 13.19 11.02 -9.04
N VAL A 168 12.55 10.86 -7.89
CA VAL A 168 11.12 11.12 -7.70
C VAL A 168 10.95 12.21 -6.66
N LEU A 169 9.95 13.07 -6.86
CA LEU A 169 9.63 14.18 -5.98
C LEU A 169 8.18 14.14 -5.51
N TYR A 170 7.99 14.41 -4.23
CA TYR A 170 6.70 14.75 -3.64
C TYR A 170 6.92 15.66 -2.42
N ALA A 171 5.85 16.18 -1.82
CA ALA A 171 5.82 16.79 -0.47
C ALA A 171 5.73 18.32 -0.34
N HIS A 172 6.18 18.83 0.81
CA HIS A 172 5.79 20.08 1.46
C HIS A 172 6.53 21.29 0.90
N ALA A 173 6.09 21.77 -0.27
CA ALA A 173 6.72 22.90 -0.94
C ALA A 173 6.68 24.19 -0.11
N SER A 174 5.63 24.42 0.69
CA SER A 174 5.43 25.69 1.42
C SER A 174 6.52 26.03 2.43
N VAL A 175 7.24 25.03 2.95
CA VAL A 175 8.28 25.20 3.98
C VAL A 175 9.68 24.88 3.47
N GLY A 176 9.85 24.78 2.15
CA GLY A 176 11.15 24.49 1.54
C GLY A 176 11.64 23.06 1.76
N LEU A 177 10.74 22.13 2.06
CA LEU A 177 11.03 20.73 2.33
C LEU A 177 10.37 19.85 1.27
N LEU A 178 11.14 19.47 0.24
CA LEU A 178 10.69 18.55 -0.80
C LEU A 178 11.33 17.18 -0.62
N HIS A 179 10.50 16.13 -0.71
CA HIS A 179 10.94 14.76 -0.52
C HIS A 179 11.55 14.23 -1.80
N VAL A 180 12.85 14.49 -1.95
CA VAL A 180 13.69 13.97 -3.04
C VAL A 180 14.02 12.51 -2.76
N ARG A 181 13.66 11.59 -3.67
CA ARG A 181 13.97 10.17 -3.53
C ARG A 181 14.65 9.60 -4.76
N PRO A 182 15.98 9.40 -4.70
CA PRO A 182 16.73 8.68 -5.72
C PRO A 182 16.29 7.22 -5.82
N MET A 183 16.23 6.70 -7.05
CA MET A 183 15.83 5.32 -7.35
C MET A 183 17.03 4.41 -7.46
N LEU A 184 17.25 3.56 -6.45
CA LEU A 184 18.43 2.69 -6.34
C LEU A 184 18.03 1.26 -5.95
N ASN A 185 18.89 0.30 -6.27
CA ASN A 185 18.78 -1.10 -5.87
C ASN A 185 19.88 -1.43 -4.85
N LEU A 186 19.55 -1.48 -3.56
CA LEU A 186 20.55 -1.73 -2.49
C LEU A 186 21.14 -3.15 -2.49
N ARG A 187 20.70 -4.05 -3.38
CA ARG A 187 21.40 -5.33 -3.62
C ARG A 187 22.63 -5.16 -4.50
N ASP A 188 22.65 -4.13 -5.34
CA ASP A 188 23.80 -3.82 -6.19
C ASP A 188 24.81 -2.98 -5.39
N PRO A 189 26.03 -3.48 -5.14
CA PRO A 189 27.07 -2.70 -4.45
C PRO A 189 27.35 -1.35 -5.11
N ALA A 190 27.20 -1.23 -6.44
CA ALA A 190 27.39 0.03 -7.14
C ALA A 190 26.31 1.05 -6.77
N ASP A 191 25.06 0.62 -6.59
CA ASP A 191 23.96 1.49 -6.15
C ASP A 191 24.10 1.87 -4.66
N VAL A 192 24.73 1.04 -3.82
CA VAL A 192 25.11 1.41 -2.44
C VAL A 192 26.17 2.52 -2.44
N GLU A 193 27.18 2.42 -3.30
CA GLU A 193 28.18 3.50 -3.47
C GLU A 193 27.53 4.78 -4.00
N ARG A 194 26.63 4.67 -5.00
CA ARG A 194 25.85 5.82 -5.49
C ARG A 194 25.04 6.47 -4.36
N MET A 195 24.39 5.68 -3.50
CA MET A 195 23.65 6.18 -2.34
C MET A 195 24.54 7.07 -1.46
N ARG A 196 25.74 6.60 -1.12
CA ARG A 196 26.70 7.36 -0.30
C ARG A 196 27.12 8.66 -0.98
N ARG A 197 27.49 8.61 -2.26
CA ARG A 197 27.89 9.80 -3.04
C ARG A 197 26.77 10.84 -3.13
N ILE A 198 25.53 10.39 -3.35
CA ILE A 198 24.35 11.28 -3.39
C ILE A 198 24.08 11.91 -2.03
N SER A 199 24.18 11.12 -0.95
CA SER A 199 24.00 11.62 0.42
C SER A 199 25.03 12.69 0.77
N GLU A 200 26.31 12.45 0.46
CA GLU A 200 27.39 13.41 0.68
C GLU A 200 27.17 14.71 -0.08
N HIS A 201 26.86 14.62 -1.38
CA HIS A 201 26.59 15.80 -2.21
C HIS A 201 25.37 16.59 -1.71
N ALA A 202 24.30 15.89 -1.32
CA ALA A 202 23.13 16.54 -0.76
C ALA A 202 23.45 17.26 0.55
N PHE A 203 24.23 16.63 1.43
CA PHE A 203 24.66 17.23 2.69
C PHE A 203 25.48 18.51 2.47
N GLU A 204 26.44 18.51 1.53
CA GLU A 204 27.23 19.68 1.16
C GLU A 204 26.36 20.84 0.65
N LEU A 205 25.38 20.54 -0.22
CA LEU A 205 24.44 21.55 -0.72
C LEU A 205 23.59 22.14 0.41
N VAL A 206 23.13 21.31 1.34
CA VAL A 206 22.37 21.80 2.50
C VAL A 206 23.18 22.76 3.34
N GLN A 207 24.44 22.42 3.63
CA GLN A 207 25.34 23.33 4.35
C GLN A 207 25.57 24.63 3.58
N HIS A 208 25.73 24.55 2.26
CA HIS A 208 25.93 25.70 1.39
C HIS A 208 24.74 26.68 1.41
N TYR A 209 23.51 26.17 1.34
CA TYR A 209 22.29 27.00 1.36
C TYR A 209 21.79 27.35 2.77
N GLY A 210 22.51 26.94 3.83
CA GLY A 210 22.11 27.19 5.21
C GLY A 210 20.82 26.46 5.62
N GLY A 211 20.58 25.28 5.03
CA GLY A 211 19.40 24.46 5.29
C GLY A 211 19.51 23.57 6.52
N SER A 212 18.43 22.81 6.79
CA SER A 212 18.40 21.74 7.78
C SER A 212 18.59 20.38 7.10
N TRP A 213 19.49 19.56 7.65
CA TRP A 213 19.70 18.18 7.18
C TRP A 213 18.55 17.22 7.55
N SER A 214 17.73 17.59 8.54
CA SER A 214 16.55 16.83 8.93
C SER A 214 15.48 17.80 9.42
N GLY A 215 14.38 17.91 8.66
CA GLY A 215 13.26 18.80 8.92
C GLY A 215 12.17 18.17 9.79
N GLU A 216 11.64 17.03 9.36
CA GLU A 216 10.46 16.38 9.99
C GLU A 216 10.68 14.91 10.39
N HIS A 217 11.49 14.13 9.65
CA HIS A 217 11.64 12.69 9.89
C HIS A 217 12.60 12.33 11.02
N GLY A 218 13.46 13.27 11.42
CA GLY A 218 14.57 13.05 12.36
C GLY A 218 15.76 12.33 11.70
N ASN A 219 16.88 12.22 12.43
CA ASN A 219 18.11 11.72 11.83
C ASN A 219 18.16 10.19 11.70
N GLY A 220 17.61 9.45 12.67
CA GLY A 220 17.63 7.97 12.65
C GLY A 220 19.04 7.39 12.50
N LEU A 221 19.20 6.29 11.76
CA LEU A 221 20.52 5.79 11.35
C LEU A 221 21.01 6.47 10.07
N ALA A 222 20.11 6.73 9.12
CA ALA A 222 20.43 7.21 7.78
C ALA A 222 21.17 8.55 7.75
N ARG A 223 20.97 9.42 8.75
CA ARG A 223 21.53 10.78 8.76
C ARG A 223 22.48 11.06 9.91
N SER A 224 22.51 10.21 10.93
CA SER A 224 23.24 10.51 12.17
C SER A 224 24.77 10.50 12.01
N GLU A 225 25.29 9.83 10.97
CA GLU A 225 26.71 9.91 10.58
C GLU A 225 27.16 11.37 10.35
N TYR A 226 26.25 12.23 9.86
CA TYR A 226 26.54 13.61 9.50
C TYR A 226 26.39 14.61 10.65
N ASN A 227 25.83 14.20 11.79
CA ASN A 227 25.42 15.12 12.85
C ASN A 227 26.58 15.91 13.45
N GLU A 228 27.75 15.30 13.63
CA GLU A 228 28.93 16.04 14.14
C GLU A 228 29.40 17.11 13.17
N ARG A 229 29.41 16.81 11.86
CA ARG A 229 29.76 17.79 10.81
C ARG A 229 28.74 18.91 10.70
N PHE A 230 27.46 18.60 10.94
CA PHE A 230 26.37 19.57 10.85
C PHE A 230 26.33 20.51 12.07
N PHE A 231 26.34 19.97 13.29
CA PHE A 231 26.23 20.74 14.52
C PHE A 231 27.59 21.28 15.04
N GLY A 232 28.69 20.73 14.55
CA GLY A 232 30.02 20.96 15.06
C GLY A 232 30.31 20.19 16.36
N PRO A 233 31.59 20.06 16.74
CA PRO A 233 32.04 19.17 17.81
C PRO A 233 31.47 19.55 19.19
N LYS A 234 31.29 20.85 19.46
CA LYS A 234 30.80 21.33 20.76
C LYS A 234 29.34 20.91 21.02
N ILE A 235 28.45 21.13 20.06
CA ILE A 235 27.03 20.78 20.20
C ILE A 235 26.88 19.27 20.14
N TYR A 236 27.61 18.60 19.26
CA TYR A 236 27.58 17.14 19.18
C TYR A 236 28.02 16.49 20.50
N GLN A 237 29.06 17.00 21.16
CA GLN A 237 29.47 16.50 22.47
C GLN A 237 28.38 16.72 23.53
N ALA A 238 27.68 17.86 23.52
CA ALA A 238 26.55 18.08 24.43
C ALA A 238 25.42 17.06 24.21
N LEU A 239 25.11 16.70 22.96
CA LEU A 239 24.15 15.63 22.65
C LEU A 239 24.60 14.28 23.23
N ARG A 240 25.91 13.96 23.14
CA ARG A 240 26.49 12.73 23.71
C ARG A 240 26.41 12.73 25.24
N ASP A 241 26.68 13.85 25.88
CA ASP A 241 26.63 13.97 27.34
C ASP A 241 25.19 13.78 27.85
N VAL A 242 24.20 14.38 27.18
CA VAL A 242 22.78 14.14 27.47
C VAL A 242 22.42 12.66 27.30
N LYS A 243 22.84 12.03 26.19
CA LYS A 243 22.61 10.60 25.96
C LYS A 243 23.19 9.74 27.08
N ARG A 244 24.42 9.99 27.51
CA ARG A 244 25.09 9.25 28.59
C ARG A 244 24.46 9.48 29.95
N LEU A 245 23.97 10.69 30.23
CA LEU A 245 23.32 11.04 31.49
C LEU A 245 22.02 10.24 31.68
N PHE A 246 21.20 10.14 30.64
CA PHE A 246 19.90 9.45 30.71
C PHE A 246 19.96 7.96 30.35
N ASP A 247 20.97 7.52 29.60
CA ASP A 247 21.14 6.13 29.18
C ASP A 247 22.62 5.70 29.22
N PRO A 248 23.22 5.59 30.42
CA PRO A 248 24.65 5.29 30.59
C PRO A 248 25.05 3.90 30.06
N ARG A 249 24.08 2.98 29.89
CA ARG A 249 24.30 1.64 29.33
C ARG A 249 24.01 1.55 27.83
N GLY A 250 23.51 2.62 27.20
CA GLY A 250 23.22 2.65 25.78
C GLY A 250 22.10 1.72 25.33
N LEU A 251 21.11 1.42 26.19
CA LEU A 251 20.04 0.48 25.89
C LEU A 251 18.91 1.11 25.06
N MET A 252 18.74 2.43 25.13
CA MET A 252 17.65 3.14 24.48
C MET A 252 18.04 3.56 23.07
N ASN A 253 17.73 2.73 22.07
CA ASN A 253 17.87 3.07 20.65
C ASN A 253 19.33 3.44 20.25
N PRO A 254 20.30 2.53 20.48
CA PRO A 254 21.74 2.80 20.28
C PRO A 254 22.08 3.21 18.84
N GLY A 255 23.16 3.98 18.69
CA GLY A 255 23.71 4.41 17.39
C GLY A 255 22.84 5.41 16.62
N LYS A 256 21.87 6.05 17.26
CA LYS A 256 21.01 7.08 16.63
C LYS A 256 21.24 8.41 17.31
N ILE A 257 21.21 9.50 16.53
CA ILE A 257 21.55 10.88 16.90
C ILE A 257 23.04 11.07 17.24
N VAL A 258 23.60 10.19 18.06
CA VAL A 258 25.01 10.18 18.47
C VAL A 258 25.62 8.79 18.32
N ASP A 259 26.95 8.76 18.18
CA ASP A 259 27.76 7.54 18.08
C ASP A 259 27.20 6.56 17.01
N ALA A 260 26.73 7.11 15.89
CA ALA A 260 26.09 6.35 14.82
C ALA A 260 27.12 5.63 13.95
N PRO A 261 26.82 4.39 13.50
CA PRO A 261 27.61 3.76 12.47
C PRO A 261 27.45 4.51 11.13
N PRO A 262 28.34 4.24 10.15
CA PRO A 262 28.16 4.73 8.79
C PRO A 262 26.80 4.33 8.19
N MET A 263 26.19 5.21 7.41
CA MET A 263 24.82 5.08 6.87
C MET A 263 24.61 3.89 5.92
N ASP A 264 25.70 3.36 5.38
CA ASP A 264 25.74 2.22 4.45
C ASP A 264 26.06 0.89 5.15
N ARG A 265 26.08 0.86 6.49
CA ARG A 265 26.14 -0.37 7.28
C ARG A 265 24.75 -0.83 7.70
N ASP A 266 24.64 -2.12 8.00
CA ASP A 266 23.42 -2.76 8.49
C ASP A 266 22.19 -2.48 7.60
N LEU A 267 22.43 -2.42 6.27
CA LEU A 267 21.37 -2.24 5.30
C LEU A 267 20.36 -3.39 5.42
N ARG A 268 19.10 -3.06 5.16
CA ARG A 268 17.99 -4.03 5.21
C ARG A 268 18.21 -5.23 4.30
N VAL A 269 18.96 -5.04 3.22
CA VAL A 269 19.38 -6.08 2.29
C VAL A 269 20.89 -6.01 2.17
N GLU A 270 21.55 -7.15 2.31
CA GLU A 270 23.00 -7.24 2.15
C GLU A 270 23.36 -7.17 0.66
N ALA A 271 24.21 -6.22 0.30
CA ALA A 271 24.63 -6.00 -1.07
C ALA A 271 25.48 -7.17 -1.57
N GLY A 272 25.27 -7.59 -2.83
CA GLY A 272 25.96 -8.73 -3.44
C GLY A 272 25.44 -10.10 -3.02
N CYS A 273 24.48 -10.19 -2.09
CA CYS A 273 23.83 -11.46 -1.76
C CYS A 273 22.59 -11.66 -2.64
N GLU A 274 22.63 -12.65 -3.53
CA GLU A 274 21.43 -13.08 -4.24
C GLU A 274 20.55 -13.95 -3.33
N PRO A 275 19.24 -13.66 -3.25
CA PRO A 275 18.33 -14.52 -2.53
C PRO A 275 18.21 -15.88 -3.25
N PRO A 276 18.00 -16.97 -2.51
CA PRO A 276 17.81 -18.28 -3.12
C PRO A 276 16.62 -18.27 -4.08
N ALA A 277 16.78 -18.89 -5.23
CA ALA A 277 15.68 -19.09 -6.17
C ALA A 277 14.63 -20.02 -5.56
N ILE A 278 13.36 -19.59 -5.58
CA ILE A 278 12.23 -20.37 -5.10
C ILE A 278 11.37 -20.75 -6.31
N ASP A 279 11.20 -22.04 -6.54
CA ASP A 279 10.32 -22.54 -7.61
C ASP A 279 8.85 -22.33 -7.22
N THR A 280 8.22 -21.30 -7.76
CA THR A 280 6.85 -20.93 -7.40
C THR A 280 5.81 -21.39 -8.43
N ILE A 281 4.65 -21.81 -7.95
CA ILE A 281 3.50 -22.17 -8.80
C ILE A 281 2.91 -20.93 -9.46
N TYR A 282 2.81 -19.82 -8.73
CA TYR A 282 2.53 -18.54 -9.34
C TYR A 282 3.77 -18.01 -10.07
N HIS A 283 3.55 -17.42 -11.24
CA HIS A 283 4.64 -16.82 -12.01
C HIS A 283 5.09 -15.43 -11.54
N PHE A 284 4.30 -14.72 -10.72
CA PHE A 284 4.57 -13.33 -10.28
C PHE A 284 5.05 -12.38 -11.41
N ARG A 285 4.58 -12.57 -12.64
CA ARG A 285 5.07 -11.87 -13.85
C ARG A 285 5.06 -10.35 -13.71
N GLU A 286 4.01 -9.85 -13.07
CA GLU A 286 3.81 -8.43 -12.85
C GLU A 286 4.75 -7.81 -11.81
N ASP A 287 5.27 -8.62 -10.89
CA ASP A 287 6.05 -8.18 -9.74
C ASP A 287 7.56 -8.40 -9.95
N GLY A 288 7.95 -9.23 -10.94
CA GLY A 288 9.34 -9.61 -11.19
C GLY A 288 9.81 -10.81 -10.37
N GLY A 289 8.90 -11.49 -9.65
CA GLY A 289 9.19 -12.67 -8.83
C GLY A 289 8.47 -12.66 -7.49
N CYS A 290 8.58 -13.77 -6.75
CA CYS A 290 7.90 -13.94 -5.46
C CYS A 290 8.45 -12.99 -4.38
N LEU A 291 9.78 -12.86 -4.29
CA LEU A 291 10.41 -11.94 -3.34
C LEU A 291 10.12 -10.47 -3.65
N PRO A 292 10.31 -9.98 -4.89
CA PRO A 292 9.86 -8.64 -5.27
C PRO A 292 8.39 -8.36 -4.93
N ALA A 293 7.50 -9.35 -5.09
CA ALA A 293 6.09 -9.22 -4.71
C ALA A 293 5.90 -9.00 -3.19
N ALA A 294 6.69 -9.65 -2.34
CA ALA A 294 6.71 -9.39 -0.89
C ALA A 294 7.34 -8.02 -0.56
N GLU A 295 8.32 -7.58 -1.34
CA GLU A 295 9.00 -6.28 -1.21
C GLU A 295 8.16 -5.09 -1.64
N MET A 296 7.04 -5.31 -2.32
CA MET A 296 6.02 -4.27 -2.54
C MET A 296 5.50 -3.67 -1.22
N CYS A 297 5.60 -4.38 -0.10
CA CYS A 297 5.31 -3.78 1.19
C CYS A 297 6.37 -2.73 1.59
N SER A 298 5.97 -1.47 1.44
CA SER A 298 6.70 -0.24 1.75
C SER A 298 6.98 0.03 3.23
N GLY A 299 6.29 -0.66 4.14
CA GLY A 299 6.45 -0.44 5.58
C GLY A 299 5.63 0.71 6.17
N ILE A 300 4.81 1.42 5.36
CA ILE A 300 4.01 2.60 5.78
C ILE A 300 2.99 2.32 6.90
N GLY A 301 2.69 1.05 7.19
CA GLY A 301 1.82 0.69 8.30
C GLY A 301 0.33 1.00 8.09
N ALA A 302 -0.13 1.24 6.85
CA ALA A 302 -1.55 1.44 6.53
C ALA A 302 -2.45 0.29 7.02
N CYS A 303 -1.90 -0.92 7.12
CA CYS A 303 -2.59 -2.09 7.67
C CYS A 303 -2.86 -2.02 9.19
N ARG A 304 -2.33 -1.02 9.89
CA ARG A 304 -2.59 -0.77 11.31
C ARG A 304 -3.81 0.12 11.55
N ALA A 305 -4.46 0.59 10.48
CA ALA A 305 -5.70 1.36 10.59
C ALA A 305 -6.80 0.54 11.27
N THR A 306 -7.51 1.16 12.22
CA THR A 306 -8.49 0.44 13.04
C THR A 306 -9.92 0.96 12.96
N LEU A 307 -10.10 2.18 12.43
CA LEU A 307 -11.38 2.86 12.38
C LEU A 307 -12.13 2.65 11.06
N ALA A 308 -11.41 2.51 9.94
CA ALA A 308 -11.99 2.42 8.62
C ALA A 308 -11.24 1.39 7.75
N GLY A 309 -11.88 0.97 6.65
CA GLY A 309 -11.35 -0.03 5.72
C GLY A 309 -11.51 -1.47 6.21
N THR A 310 -11.22 -2.40 5.32
CA THR A 310 -11.19 -3.84 5.62
C THR A 310 -9.80 -4.25 6.10
N MET A 311 -8.74 -3.64 5.56
CA MET A 311 -7.36 -3.98 5.86
C MET A 311 -6.93 -3.48 7.26
N CYS A 312 -6.42 -4.29 8.17
CA CYS A 312 -6.23 -5.75 8.18
C CYS A 312 -7.06 -6.35 9.33
N PRO A 313 -8.05 -7.24 9.09
CA PRO A 313 -8.99 -7.65 10.14
C PRO A 313 -8.31 -8.35 11.32
N SER A 314 -7.27 -9.14 11.04
CA SER A 314 -6.48 -9.82 12.08
C SER A 314 -5.78 -8.82 12.99
N PHE A 315 -5.08 -7.82 12.44
CA PHE A 315 -4.45 -6.76 13.23
C PHE A 315 -5.50 -5.97 14.04
N ARG A 316 -6.67 -5.68 13.46
CA ARG A 316 -7.73 -4.96 14.19
C ARG A 316 -8.21 -5.73 15.41
N ALA A 317 -8.25 -7.06 15.31
CA ALA A 317 -8.63 -7.95 16.39
C ALA A 317 -7.52 -8.14 17.43
N THR A 318 -6.28 -8.39 17.01
CA THR A 318 -5.18 -8.76 17.92
C THR A 318 -4.34 -7.58 18.41
N ARG A 319 -4.28 -6.50 17.61
CA ARG A 319 -3.38 -5.34 17.77
C ARG A 319 -1.89 -5.68 17.72
N ASP A 320 -1.56 -6.90 17.27
CA ASP A 320 -0.18 -7.35 17.11
C ASP A 320 0.32 -7.04 15.70
N GLU A 321 1.50 -6.42 15.59
CA GLU A 321 2.15 -6.10 14.32
C GLU A 321 2.37 -7.33 13.44
N HIS A 322 2.66 -8.48 14.06
CA HIS A 322 2.81 -9.77 13.40
C HIS A 322 1.59 -10.11 12.52
N ASP A 323 0.38 -9.80 12.99
CA ASP A 323 -0.87 -10.03 12.27
C ASP A 323 -1.24 -8.94 11.25
N GLY A 324 -0.38 -7.94 11.11
CA GLY A 324 -0.49 -6.91 10.09
C GLY A 324 0.06 -7.38 8.74
N VAL A 325 -0.36 -6.69 7.67
CA VAL A 325 0.22 -6.90 6.32
C VAL A 325 1.72 -6.64 6.33
N ARG A 326 2.16 -5.60 7.06
CA ARG A 326 3.58 -5.25 7.20
C ARG A 326 4.38 -6.32 7.93
N GLY A 327 3.88 -6.85 9.05
CA GLY A 327 4.48 -7.99 9.75
C GLY A 327 4.62 -9.21 8.83
N ARG A 328 3.53 -9.61 8.16
CA ARG A 328 3.53 -10.73 7.19
C ARG A 328 4.51 -10.56 6.05
N ALA A 329 4.55 -9.38 5.43
CA ALA A 329 5.48 -9.12 4.34
C ALA A 329 6.94 -9.12 4.82
N ASN A 330 7.22 -8.67 6.06
CA ASN A 330 8.54 -8.81 6.66
C ASN A 330 8.91 -10.27 6.88
N ALA A 331 8.05 -11.06 7.52
CA ALA A 331 8.29 -12.49 7.74
C ALA A 331 8.52 -13.25 6.42
N LEU A 332 7.71 -12.97 5.39
CA LEU A 332 7.89 -13.54 4.05
C LEU A 332 9.28 -13.23 3.47
N ARG A 333 9.72 -11.97 3.54
CA ARG A 333 11.06 -11.59 3.07
C ARG A 333 12.17 -12.27 3.84
N LEU A 334 12.08 -12.29 5.18
CA LEU A 334 13.07 -12.95 6.03
C LEU A 334 13.15 -14.44 5.71
N ALA A 335 12.01 -15.09 5.53
CA ALA A 335 11.94 -16.49 5.11
C ALA A 335 12.56 -16.75 3.74
N MET A 336 12.29 -15.90 2.76
CA MET A 336 12.85 -16.04 1.41
C MET A 336 14.35 -15.76 1.35
N THR A 337 14.87 -14.90 2.23
CA THR A 337 16.29 -14.51 2.26
C THR A 337 17.13 -15.35 3.24
N GLY A 338 16.49 -16.15 4.10
CA GLY A 338 17.17 -16.89 5.17
C GLY A 338 17.69 -16.00 6.31
N ALA A 339 17.32 -14.73 6.33
CA ALA A 339 17.75 -13.78 7.35
C ALA A 339 17.10 -14.09 8.72
N LEU A 340 17.79 -13.73 9.80
CA LEU A 340 17.34 -13.90 11.19
C LEU A 340 16.96 -15.35 11.56
N GLY A 341 17.57 -16.34 10.91
CA GLY A 341 17.37 -17.75 11.22
C GLY A 341 16.10 -18.37 10.64
N PHE A 342 15.42 -17.71 9.71
CA PHE A 342 14.30 -18.33 9.00
C PHE A 342 14.79 -19.38 7.99
N HIS A 343 13.98 -20.42 7.77
CA HIS A 343 14.31 -21.55 6.88
C HIS A 343 13.30 -21.72 5.72
N GLY A 344 13.08 -20.66 4.93
CA GLY A 344 12.21 -20.73 3.75
C GLY A 344 10.71 -20.83 4.06
N PHE A 345 9.91 -21.25 3.08
CA PHE A 345 8.45 -21.34 3.22
C PHE A 345 7.97 -22.43 4.20
N GLY A 346 8.86 -23.34 4.57
CA GLY A 346 8.62 -24.36 5.59
C GLY A 346 8.69 -23.84 7.03
N ASP A 347 9.15 -22.61 7.23
CA ASP A 347 9.40 -22.06 8.55
C ASP A 347 8.13 -21.98 9.41
N HIS A 348 8.25 -22.37 10.68
CA HIS A 348 7.12 -22.34 11.62
C HIS A 348 6.71 -20.93 12.01
N GLY A 349 7.68 -20.03 12.22
CA GLY A 349 7.39 -18.63 12.54
C GLY A 349 6.68 -17.94 11.38
N LEU A 350 7.08 -18.22 10.13
CA LEU A 350 6.34 -17.72 8.96
C LEU A 350 4.89 -18.25 8.92
N ALA A 351 4.69 -19.54 9.17
CA ALA A 351 3.37 -20.14 9.15
C ALA A 351 2.45 -19.51 10.22
N GLU A 352 2.97 -19.25 11.41
CA GLU A 352 2.28 -18.54 12.49
C GLU A 352 1.88 -17.12 12.05
N THR A 353 2.79 -16.36 11.40
CA THR A 353 2.50 -15.01 10.88
C THR A 353 1.38 -14.98 9.85
N LEU A 354 1.26 -16.04 9.06
CA LEU A 354 0.26 -16.16 8.01
C LEU A 354 -1.03 -16.82 8.47
N GLU A 355 -1.09 -17.38 9.68
CA GLU A 355 -2.20 -18.21 10.14
C GLU A 355 -3.53 -17.44 10.13
N LEU A 356 -3.55 -16.27 10.77
CA LEU A 356 -4.76 -15.42 10.89
C LEU A 356 -5.09 -14.62 9.64
N CYS A 357 -4.34 -14.80 8.54
CA CYS A 357 -4.63 -14.10 7.28
C CYS A 357 -5.85 -14.71 6.58
N LEU A 358 -6.94 -13.95 6.51
CA LEU A 358 -8.20 -14.36 5.86
C LEU A 358 -8.13 -14.46 4.34
N SER A 359 -6.99 -14.10 3.72
CA SER A 359 -6.82 -14.10 2.26
C SER A 359 -7.85 -13.25 1.51
N CYS A 360 -8.39 -12.21 2.15
CA CYS A 360 -9.45 -11.34 1.62
C CYS A 360 -8.99 -10.36 0.53
N LYS A 361 -7.68 -10.25 0.28
CA LYS A 361 -7.05 -9.31 -0.67
C LYS A 361 -7.29 -7.81 -0.40
N ALA A 362 -7.78 -7.43 0.77
CA ALA A 362 -7.86 -6.01 1.16
C ALA A 362 -6.48 -5.33 1.12
N CYS A 363 -5.40 -6.07 1.39
CA CYS A 363 -4.04 -5.56 1.24
C CYS A 363 -3.65 -5.18 -0.19
N LYS A 364 -4.25 -5.83 -1.20
CA LYS A 364 -4.01 -5.50 -2.61
C LYS A 364 -4.80 -4.26 -3.03
N SER A 365 -6.03 -4.11 -2.54
CA SER A 365 -6.94 -3.04 -2.97
C SER A 365 -6.82 -1.76 -2.14
N GLU A 366 -6.64 -1.87 -0.83
CA GLU A 366 -6.67 -0.72 0.10
C GLU A 366 -5.27 -0.22 0.47
N CYS A 367 -4.21 -1.03 0.35
CA CYS A 367 -2.85 -0.55 0.58
C CYS A 367 -2.38 0.24 -0.65
N PRO A 368 -1.90 1.49 -0.49
CA PRO A 368 -1.34 2.25 -1.61
C PRO A 368 -0.21 1.52 -2.35
N SER A 369 0.57 0.68 -1.65
CA SER A 369 1.64 -0.12 -2.24
C SER A 369 1.18 -1.41 -2.93
N GLY A 370 -0.10 -1.80 -2.80
CA GLY A 370 -0.71 -2.88 -3.59
C GLY A 370 -0.24 -4.32 -3.30
N VAL A 371 0.44 -4.57 -2.18
CA VAL A 371 0.98 -5.90 -1.85
C VAL A 371 -0.12 -6.98 -1.72
N ASP A 372 0.01 -8.09 -2.43
CA ASP A 372 -0.95 -9.22 -2.40
C ASP A 372 -0.47 -10.34 -1.46
N VAL A 373 -0.57 -10.11 -0.15
CA VAL A 373 -0.22 -11.11 0.87
C VAL A 373 -1.10 -12.36 0.76
N ALA A 374 -2.33 -12.26 0.24
CA ALA A 374 -3.19 -13.43 0.05
C ALA A 374 -2.60 -14.40 -0.99
N ARG A 375 -2.07 -13.87 -2.11
CA ARG A 375 -1.36 -14.66 -3.12
C ARG A 375 -0.05 -15.24 -2.59
N LEU A 376 0.72 -14.45 -1.85
CA LEU A 376 1.97 -14.92 -1.25
C LEU A 376 1.71 -16.04 -0.23
N ARG A 377 0.66 -15.89 0.59
CA ARG A 377 0.26 -16.91 1.56
C ARG A 377 -0.12 -18.23 0.89
N SER A 378 -0.89 -18.20 -0.20
CA SER A 378 -1.29 -19.44 -0.86
C SER A 378 -0.10 -20.16 -1.50
N GLU A 379 0.90 -19.41 -1.99
CA GLU A 379 2.18 -19.98 -2.41
C GLU A 379 2.88 -20.67 -1.23
N VAL A 380 3.08 -19.97 -0.11
CA VAL A 380 3.70 -20.55 1.09
C VAL A 380 2.99 -21.81 1.57
N LEU A 381 1.66 -21.81 1.61
CA LEU A 381 0.89 -22.96 2.06
C LEU A 381 1.06 -24.18 1.14
N GLN A 382 1.13 -24.00 -0.18
CA GLN A 382 1.41 -25.11 -1.11
C GLN A 382 2.74 -25.76 -0.79
N HIS A 383 3.80 -24.95 -0.65
CA HIS A 383 5.14 -25.45 -0.33
C HIS A 383 5.20 -26.11 1.04
N ARG A 384 4.47 -25.55 2.01
CA ARG A 384 4.35 -26.15 3.34
C ARG A 384 3.65 -27.51 3.30
N HIS A 385 2.59 -27.65 2.50
CA HIS A 385 1.91 -28.94 2.29
C HIS A 385 2.82 -29.96 1.61
N ASP A 386 3.68 -29.54 0.69
CA ASP A 386 4.65 -30.44 0.06
C ASP A 386 5.67 -30.98 1.07
N GLN A 387 6.04 -30.17 2.06
CA GLN A 387 7.05 -30.55 3.07
C GLN A 387 6.47 -31.34 4.25
N TYR A 388 5.30 -30.95 4.77
CA TYR A 388 4.76 -31.49 6.01
C TYR A 388 3.41 -32.20 5.86
N GLY A 389 2.84 -32.19 4.65
CA GLY A 389 1.48 -32.64 4.40
C GLY A 389 0.43 -31.58 4.77
N ALA A 390 -0.75 -31.71 4.16
CA ALA A 390 -1.90 -30.86 4.46
C ALA A 390 -2.69 -31.38 5.66
N SER A 391 -3.14 -30.48 6.53
CA SER A 391 -4.01 -30.83 7.66
C SER A 391 -5.36 -31.40 7.19
N GLN A 392 -6.00 -32.24 8.00
CA GLN A 392 -7.35 -32.76 7.70
C GLN A 392 -8.35 -31.62 7.49
N ARG A 393 -8.21 -30.51 8.24
CA ARG A 393 -9.02 -29.31 8.09
C ARG A 393 -8.86 -28.68 6.72
N ASP A 394 -7.61 -28.48 6.28
CA ASP A 394 -7.33 -27.84 4.99
C ASP A 394 -7.81 -28.72 3.83
N GLN A 395 -7.61 -30.04 3.91
CA GLN A 395 -8.12 -30.99 2.91
C GLN A 395 -9.65 -30.96 2.84
N TRP A 396 -10.34 -30.89 3.98
CA TRP A 396 -11.80 -30.77 4.03
C TRP A 396 -12.29 -29.47 3.39
N ILE A 397 -11.64 -28.34 3.67
CA ILE A 397 -12.00 -27.05 3.06
C ILE A 397 -11.72 -27.06 1.55
N ALA A 398 -10.58 -27.60 1.12
CA ALA A 398 -10.23 -27.76 -0.29
C ALA A 398 -11.24 -28.64 -1.06
N GLY A 399 -11.78 -29.66 -0.39
CA GLY A 399 -12.83 -30.54 -0.91
C GLY A 399 -14.26 -29.99 -0.81
N SER A 400 -14.46 -28.79 -0.25
CA SER A 400 -15.79 -28.23 0.04
C SER A 400 -16.70 -28.14 -1.19
N ARG A 401 -16.16 -27.88 -2.38
CA ARG A 401 -16.98 -27.90 -3.60
C ARG A 401 -17.54 -29.28 -3.90
N ALA A 402 -16.70 -30.31 -3.92
CA ALA A 402 -17.15 -31.67 -4.24
C ALA A 402 -18.16 -32.16 -3.18
N ALA A 403 -18.01 -31.70 -1.92
CA ALA A 403 -19.01 -31.91 -0.89
C ALA A 403 -20.33 -31.17 -1.20
N ALA A 404 -20.25 -29.89 -1.58
CA ALA A 404 -21.41 -29.07 -1.93
C ALA A 404 -22.22 -29.66 -3.11
N GLU A 405 -21.54 -30.14 -4.15
CA GLU A 405 -22.17 -30.83 -5.30
C GLU A 405 -22.97 -32.07 -4.89
N ARG A 406 -22.51 -32.82 -3.88
CA ARG A 406 -23.16 -34.04 -3.40
C ARG A 406 -24.28 -33.81 -2.39
N ILE A 407 -24.20 -32.71 -1.65
CA ILE A 407 -25.04 -32.41 -0.48
C ILE A 407 -26.15 -31.39 -0.79
N ALA A 408 -25.88 -30.41 -1.65
CA ALA A 408 -26.87 -29.40 -2.01
C ALA A 408 -28.08 -30.03 -2.72
N GLY A 409 -29.20 -29.32 -2.75
CA GLY A 409 -30.46 -29.84 -3.27
C GLY A 409 -31.33 -30.46 -2.18
N TRP A 410 -31.92 -31.62 -2.47
CA TRP A 410 -32.92 -32.24 -1.60
C TRP A 410 -32.39 -32.69 -0.22
N LYS A 411 -31.09 -33.01 -0.12
CA LYS A 411 -30.43 -33.41 1.14
C LYS A 411 -30.08 -32.22 2.04
N ALA A 412 -29.99 -31.02 1.47
CA ALA A 412 -29.50 -29.83 2.16
C ALA A 412 -30.24 -29.53 3.48
N PRO A 413 -31.58 -29.61 3.59
CA PRO A 413 -32.27 -29.33 4.86
C PRO A 413 -31.81 -30.22 6.02
N LEU A 414 -31.61 -31.52 5.75
CA LEU A 414 -31.16 -32.48 6.77
C LEU A 414 -29.71 -32.21 7.18
N VAL A 415 -28.82 -31.96 6.22
CA VAL A 415 -27.41 -31.67 6.51
C VAL A 415 -27.27 -30.33 7.23
N ASN A 416 -28.03 -29.30 6.83
CA ASN A 416 -28.06 -28.00 7.49
C ASN A 416 -28.52 -28.12 8.94
N TRP A 417 -29.57 -28.90 9.20
CA TRP A 417 -30.04 -29.18 10.56
C TRP A 417 -28.94 -29.87 11.38
N ALA A 418 -28.35 -30.94 10.84
CA ALA A 418 -27.29 -31.69 11.52
C ALA A 418 -26.08 -30.79 11.86
N GLN A 419 -25.57 -30.02 10.90
CA GLN A 419 -24.40 -29.15 11.12
C GLN A 419 -24.67 -27.96 12.06
N SER A 420 -25.91 -27.47 12.15
CA SER A 420 -26.29 -26.40 13.07
C SER A 420 -26.54 -26.88 14.50
N SER A 421 -26.80 -28.19 14.69
CA SER A 421 -27.12 -28.77 15.99
C SER A 421 -25.91 -28.69 16.95
N ARG A 422 -26.17 -28.69 18.27
CA ARG A 422 -25.10 -28.65 19.28
C ARG A 422 -24.17 -29.86 19.16
N LEU A 423 -24.74 -31.05 18.93
CA LEU A 423 -23.98 -32.28 18.76
C LEU A 423 -23.16 -32.26 17.45
N GLY A 424 -23.75 -31.80 16.35
CA GLY A 424 -23.03 -31.67 15.08
C GLY A 424 -21.86 -30.71 15.17
N ARG A 425 -22.04 -29.54 15.81
CA ARG A 425 -20.93 -28.59 16.04
C ARG A 425 -19.84 -29.15 16.96
N TRP A 426 -20.22 -29.90 17.99
CA TRP A 426 -19.25 -30.59 18.85
C TRP A 426 -18.45 -31.66 18.09
N LEU A 427 -19.11 -32.44 17.23
CA LEU A 427 -18.43 -33.42 16.36
C LEU A 427 -17.50 -32.74 15.35
N LEU A 428 -17.95 -31.66 14.71
CA LEU A 428 -17.14 -30.91 13.73
C LEU A 428 -15.88 -30.32 14.37
N GLU A 429 -15.98 -29.85 15.61
CA GLU A 429 -14.82 -29.37 16.36
C GLU A 429 -13.84 -30.52 16.66
N GLY A 430 -14.33 -31.66 17.13
CA GLY A 430 -13.48 -32.81 17.46
C GLY A 430 -12.82 -33.48 16.25
N VAL A 431 -13.46 -33.47 15.08
CA VAL A 431 -12.95 -34.16 13.88
C VAL A 431 -12.17 -33.22 12.96
N ILE A 432 -12.67 -32.00 12.72
CA ILE A 432 -12.15 -31.09 11.68
C ILE A 432 -11.53 -29.82 12.31
N GLY A 433 -11.73 -29.58 13.61
CA GLY A 433 -11.17 -28.41 14.30
C GLY A 433 -11.91 -27.11 14.00
N VAL A 434 -13.19 -27.16 13.61
CA VAL A 434 -14.04 -25.97 13.48
C VAL A 434 -14.64 -25.64 14.85
N ASP A 435 -14.30 -24.47 15.39
CA ASP A 435 -14.78 -24.01 16.70
C ASP A 435 -16.31 -24.12 16.81
N ARG A 436 -16.79 -24.78 17.87
CA ARG A 436 -18.22 -25.09 18.06
C ARG A 436 -19.13 -23.86 18.12
N ARG A 437 -18.60 -22.66 18.36
CA ARG A 437 -19.36 -21.39 18.34
C ARG A 437 -19.70 -20.94 16.92
N ARG A 438 -19.03 -21.48 15.91
CA ARG A 438 -19.26 -21.15 14.50
C ARG A 438 -20.38 -22.01 13.92
N VAL A 439 -21.15 -21.39 13.02
CA VAL A 439 -22.17 -22.07 12.23
C VAL A 439 -21.68 -22.05 10.80
N LEU A 440 -21.59 -23.23 10.18
CA LEU A 440 -21.18 -23.34 8.79
C LEU A 440 -22.26 -22.75 7.86
N PRO A 441 -21.86 -22.15 6.72
CA PRO A 441 -22.83 -21.68 5.74
C PRO A 441 -23.80 -22.79 5.32
N PRO A 442 -25.11 -22.52 5.26
CA PRO A 442 -26.10 -23.52 4.88
C PRO A 442 -26.01 -23.83 3.38
N PHE A 443 -26.20 -25.10 3.02
CA PHE A 443 -26.37 -25.49 1.63
C PHE A 443 -27.77 -25.12 1.14
N ALA A 444 -27.87 -24.75 -0.14
CA ALA A 444 -29.11 -24.41 -0.79
C ALA A 444 -29.97 -25.65 -1.06
N ARG A 445 -31.24 -25.61 -0.64
CA ARG A 445 -32.25 -26.64 -0.99
C ARG A 445 -32.53 -26.69 -2.49
N ARG A 446 -32.43 -25.55 -3.17
CA ARG A 446 -32.56 -25.42 -4.62
C ARG A 446 -31.36 -24.62 -5.15
N THR A 447 -30.45 -25.28 -5.84
CA THR A 447 -29.24 -24.66 -6.38
C THR A 447 -29.56 -23.59 -7.42
N PHE A 448 -28.63 -22.67 -7.67
CA PHE A 448 -28.81 -21.65 -8.70
C PHE A 448 -29.03 -22.29 -10.07
N MET A 449 -28.17 -23.22 -10.49
CA MET A 449 -28.26 -23.86 -11.81
C MET A 449 -29.57 -24.62 -12.00
N HIS A 450 -30.06 -25.31 -10.96
CA HIS A 450 -31.36 -25.99 -11.04
C HIS A 450 -32.53 -25.00 -11.14
N TRP A 451 -32.44 -23.84 -10.48
CA TRP A 451 -33.42 -22.77 -10.66
C TRP A 451 -33.32 -22.15 -12.06
N PHE A 452 -32.12 -21.84 -12.54
CA PHE A 452 -31.86 -21.14 -13.80
C PHE A 452 -32.31 -21.96 -15.02
N ARG A 453 -32.05 -23.28 -15.04
CA ARG A 453 -32.49 -24.18 -16.13
C ARG A 453 -34.01 -24.26 -16.28
N GLY A 454 -34.76 -23.99 -15.22
CA GLY A 454 -36.22 -23.99 -15.25
C GLY A 454 -36.83 -22.68 -15.74
N ARG A 455 -36.01 -21.69 -16.12
CA ARG A 455 -36.47 -20.37 -16.59
C ARG A 455 -36.41 -20.26 -18.11
N ARG A 456 -37.32 -19.44 -18.65
CA ARG A 456 -37.17 -18.83 -19.98
C ARG A 456 -36.59 -17.43 -19.79
N SER A 457 -35.63 -17.05 -20.63
CA SER A 457 -35.11 -15.67 -20.65
C SER A 457 -36.25 -14.69 -20.86
N ALA A 458 -36.30 -13.62 -20.08
CA ALA A 458 -37.33 -12.60 -20.22
C ALA A 458 -37.04 -11.65 -21.41
N THR A 459 -35.81 -11.64 -21.91
CA THR A 459 -35.31 -10.67 -22.89
C THR A 459 -34.57 -11.33 -24.05
N SER A 460 -34.55 -10.65 -25.20
CA SER A 460 -33.78 -11.01 -26.41
C SER A 460 -32.65 -10.01 -26.72
N GLY A 461 -32.30 -9.16 -25.77
CA GLY A 461 -31.23 -8.17 -25.92
C GLY A 461 -29.82 -8.78 -25.89
N PRO A 462 -28.78 -7.94 -25.78
CA PRO A 462 -27.38 -8.39 -25.78
C PRO A 462 -27.12 -9.45 -24.71
N GLU A 463 -26.30 -10.45 -25.05
CA GLU A 463 -25.94 -11.52 -24.11
C GLU A 463 -24.94 -11.03 -23.06
N VAL A 464 -25.16 -11.45 -21.81
CA VAL A 464 -24.21 -11.28 -20.71
C VAL A 464 -23.98 -12.64 -20.04
N ALA A 465 -22.72 -13.04 -19.91
CA ALA A 465 -22.35 -14.27 -19.21
C ALA A 465 -22.22 -14.03 -17.70
N LEU A 466 -23.00 -14.75 -16.91
CA LEU A 466 -22.89 -14.77 -15.45
C LEU A 466 -22.07 -15.98 -15.02
N PHE A 467 -20.87 -15.76 -14.46
CA PHE A 467 -20.06 -16.83 -13.90
C PHE A 467 -20.66 -17.36 -12.60
N VAL A 468 -21.06 -18.63 -12.60
CA VAL A 468 -21.72 -19.27 -11.47
C VAL A 468 -20.69 -20.04 -10.64
N ASP A 469 -20.17 -19.39 -9.61
CA ASP A 469 -19.19 -20.03 -8.73
C ASP A 469 -19.83 -21.02 -7.73
N THR A 470 -18.99 -21.69 -6.93
CA THR A 470 -19.44 -22.66 -5.92
C THR A 470 -20.41 -22.04 -4.91
N TYR A 471 -20.17 -20.80 -4.49
CA TYR A 471 -20.97 -20.14 -3.45
C TYR A 471 -22.31 -19.70 -4.00
N LEU A 472 -22.31 -19.04 -5.16
CA LEU A 472 -23.51 -18.63 -5.87
C LEU A 472 -24.39 -19.84 -6.24
N ASN A 473 -23.79 -20.99 -6.59
CA ASN A 473 -24.59 -22.17 -6.93
C ASN A 473 -25.18 -22.88 -5.71
N PHE A 474 -24.33 -23.17 -4.71
CA PHE A 474 -24.66 -24.14 -3.66
C PHE A 474 -24.96 -23.55 -2.30
N TYR A 475 -24.63 -22.28 -2.03
CA TYR A 475 -24.80 -21.67 -0.71
C TYR A 475 -25.75 -20.46 -0.76
N GLU A 476 -25.51 -19.53 -1.68
CA GLU A 476 -26.20 -18.25 -1.76
C GLU A 476 -26.87 -18.02 -3.15
N PRO A 477 -27.72 -18.93 -3.63
CA PRO A 477 -28.33 -18.81 -4.95
C PRO A 477 -29.20 -17.57 -5.10
N HIS A 478 -29.71 -17.01 -4.00
CA HIS A 478 -30.50 -15.78 -4.02
C HIS A 478 -29.73 -14.58 -4.59
N ILE A 479 -28.41 -14.49 -4.35
CA ILE A 479 -27.55 -13.43 -4.92
C ILE A 479 -27.50 -13.56 -6.44
N GLY A 480 -27.29 -14.77 -6.95
CA GLY A 480 -27.32 -15.04 -8.39
C GLY A 480 -28.68 -14.74 -9.02
N ARG A 481 -29.78 -15.04 -8.33
CA ARG A 481 -31.13 -14.73 -8.80
C ARG A 481 -31.33 -13.23 -8.96
N ALA A 482 -30.96 -12.47 -7.94
CA ALA A 482 -31.03 -11.00 -7.97
C ALA A 482 -30.14 -10.43 -9.08
N ALA A 483 -28.95 -10.98 -9.32
CA ALA A 483 -28.08 -10.57 -10.42
C ALA A 483 -28.73 -10.81 -11.79
N VAL A 484 -29.36 -11.97 -12.00
CA VAL A 484 -30.10 -12.26 -13.23
C VAL A 484 -31.26 -11.27 -13.41
N GLU A 485 -32.08 -11.07 -12.38
CA GLU A 485 -33.23 -10.16 -12.41
C GLU A 485 -32.83 -8.71 -12.73
N LEU A 486 -31.72 -8.24 -12.15
CA LEU A 486 -31.18 -6.91 -12.41
C LEU A 486 -30.67 -6.77 -13.86
N LEU A 487 -29.93 -7.75 -14.36
CA LEU A 487 -29.39 -7.71 -15.73
C LEU A 487 -30.51 -7.78 -16.77
N GLU A 488 -31.50 -8.63 -16.55
CA GLU A 488 -32.67 -8.73 -17.43
C GLU A 488 -33.53 -7.47 -17.39
N SER A 489 -33.70 -6.82 -16.23
CA SER A 489 -34.43 -5.53 -16.16
C SER A 489 -33.69 -4.39 -16.89
N CYS A 490 -32.37 -4.50 -17.01
CA CYS A 490 -31.54 -3.63 -17.86
C CYS A 490 -31.56 -4.02 -19.35
N GLY A 491 -32.34 -5.04 -19.74
CA GLY A 491 -32.51 -5.46 -21.13
C GLY A 491 -31.52 -6.52 -21.63
N TYR A 492 -30.61 -7.02 -20.79
CA TYR A 492 -29.65 -8.06 -21.18
C TYR A 492 -30.25 -9.46 -21.13
N ARG A 493 -29.81 -10.34 -22.02
CA ARG A 493 -30.08 -11.77 -21.96
C ARG A 493 -28.98 -12.46 -21.16
N VAL A 494 -29.30 -12.99 -19.99
CA VAL A 494 -28.30 -13.63 -19.12
C VAL A 494 -28.05 -15.07 -19.56
N VAL A 495 -26.78 -15.44 -19.69
CA VAL A 495 -26.31 -16.82 -19.92
C VAL A 495 -25.52 -17.26 -18.69
N ALA A 496 -25.95 -18.33 -18.03
CA ALA A 496 -25.19 -18.90 -16.91
C ALA A 496 -23.98 -19.67 -17.43
N ALA A 497 -22.78 -19.20 -17.12
CA ALA A 497 -21.53 -19.87 -17.48
C ALA A 497 -21.23 -20.98 -16.45
N ASP A 498 -21.42 -22.23 -16.86
CA ASP A 498 -21.13 -23.44 -16.09
C ASP A 498 -19.73 -23.96 -16.42
N VAL A 499 -18.70 -23.17 -16.06
CA VAL A 499 -17.29 -23.45 -16.40
C VAL A 499 -16.50 -24.05 -15.23
N GLY A 500 -17.18 -24.64 -14.24
CA GLY A 500 -16.54 -25.30 -13.10
C GLY A 500 -16.39 -24.44 -11.85
N CYS A 501 -15.33 -24.69 -11.07
CA CYS A 501 -15.09 -24.01 -9.79
C CYS A 501 -14.18 -22.81 -9.93
N CYS A 502 -14.45 -21.76 -9.15
CA CYS A 502 -13.49 -20.68 -8.93
C CYS A 502 -12.19 -21.12 -8.21
N GLN A 503 -12.11 -22.38 -7.78
CA GLN A 503 -11.03 -22.98 -6.99
C GLN A 503 -10.68 -22.20 -5.72
N ARG A 504 -11.53 -21.27 -5.27
CA ARG A 504 -11.26 -20.37 -4.15
C ARG A 504 -10.88 -21.13 -2.87
N PRO A 505 -11.61 -22.19 -2.43
CA PRO A 505 -11.24 -22.92 -1.22
C PRO A 505 -9.86 -23.57 -1.31
N ARG A 506 -9.49 -24.07 -2.50
CA ARG A 506 -8.17 -24.65 -2.75
C ARG A 506 -7.09 -23.59 -2.74
N ILE A 507 -7.28 -22.50 -3.47
CA ILE A 507 -6.33 -21.38 -3.54
C ILE A 507 -6.10 -20.78 -2.15
N SER A 508 -7.17 -20.47 -1.39
CA SER A 508 -7.02 -19.84 -0.07
C SER A 508 -6.39 -20.74 0.98
N HIS A 509 -6.35 -22.06 0.76
CA HIS A 509 -5.69 -23.03 1.63
C HIS A 509 -4.38 -23.60 1.06
N GLY A 510 -3.89 -23.10 -0.07
CA GLY A 510 -2.59 -23.49 -0.62
C GLY A 510 -2.57 -24.74 -1.50
N PHE A 511 -3.70 -25.22 -1.99
CA PHE A 511 -3.75 -26.33 -2.96
C PHE A 511 -3.66 -25.79 -4.40
N LEU A 512 -2.58 -25.06 -4.70
CA LEU A 512 -2.37 -24.37 -5.98
C LEU A 512 -2.23 -25.31 -7.17
N ARG A 513 -1.52 -26.44 -7.02
CA ARG A 513 -1.37 -27.42 -8.12
C ARG A 513 -2.70 -28.07 -8.48
N ASP A 514 -3.50 -28.43 -7.48
CA ASP A 514 -4.84 -28.97 -7.69
C ASP A 514 -5.79 -27.92 -8.27
N ALA A 515 -5.70 -26.67 -7.80
CA ALA A 515 -6.46 -25.56 -8.35
C ALA A 515 -6.13 -25.33 -9.83
N ARG A 516 -4.85 -25.37 -10.23
CA ARG A 516 -4.41 -25.22 -11.62
C ARG A 516 -4.84 -26.39 -12.51
N ARG A 517 -4.90 -27.60 -11.98
CA ARG A 517 -5.29 -28.79 -12.73
C ARG A 517 -6.79 -28.82 -13.02
N ASP A 518 -7.61 -28.47 -12.02
CA ASP A 518 -9.07 -28.72 -12.05
C ASP A 518 -9.90 -27.44 -12.27
N GLY A 519 -9.28 -26.26 -12.43
CA GLY A 519 -9.94 -24.99 -12.71
C GLY A 519 -9.26 -24.29 -13.87
#